data_AF-A0A5K4EP20-F1
#
_entry.id   AF-A0A5K4EP20-F1
#
_cell.length_a   1.000
_cell.length_b   1.000
_cell.length_c   1.000
_cell.angle_alpha   90.00
_cell.angle_beta   90.00
_cell.angle_gamma   90.00
#
_symmetry.space_group_name_H-M   'P 1'
#
loop_
_entity.id
_entity.type
_entity.pdbx_description
1 polymer ?
#
loop_
_entity_poly.entity_id
_entity_poly.type
_entity_poly.pdbx_seq_one_letter_code
_entity_poly.pdbx_strand_id
1 'polypeptide(L)'
;MQCIQTSTNSSYPGSCNPSVTIDAVNRISQAQHQLEEKESELESSKEQLLRDLYSFASEEENYSRLILKYFQLQENYLSDSLQLVQKAISDMSQTIRLQKRLTTFGRHLPDHLAETKRSIAYVLDVCINYLDQESIMQEEGLFRKSGSQKRTDLLVKALNVMQIDEHLFRKCDCAVVAGALKQYLLSLPEPLITYDFADQWAAASKKPNSTAVNLQLIRSCLEKMPKEFRLNLGYLMCFLQKLSSQSDVNKMTSDNLSIVIAPNVYRLSSCSMSTGNNIVNGSSVRPTEDL
;
A
#
# COMPACT_ATOMS: atom_id res chain seq x y z
N MET A 1 -64.96 -73.96 -50.54
CA MET A 1 -64.64 -75.40 -50.42
C MET A 1 -64.41 -75.68 -48.95
N GLN A 2 -65.37 -76.32 -48.27
CA GLN A 2 -65.24 -77.65 -47.61
C GLN A 2 -64.10 -77.70 -46.56
N CYS A 3 -64.27 -78.14 -45.31
CA CYS A 3 -65.29 -78.96 -44.70
C CYS A 3 -65.27 -78.78 -43.17
N ILE A 4 -66.42 -79.02 -42.56
CA ILE A 4 -66.65 -79.21 -41.12
C ILE A 4 -66.13 -80.61 -40.73
N GLN A 5 -65.42 -80.71 -39.60
CA GLN A 5 -65.27 -81.94 -38.80
C GLN A 5 -65.33 -81.53 -37.32
N THR A 6 -66.48 -81.68 -36.64
CA THR A 6 -67.00 -82.88 -35.96
C THR A 6 -66.22 -83.30 -34.72
N SER A 7 -66.89 -83.15 -33.57
CA SER A 7 -67.11 -84.19 -32.53
C SER A 7 -66.55 -83.91 -31.13
N THR A 8 -67.50 -83.77 -30.19
CA THR A 8 -67.62 -84.43 -28.85
C THR A 8 -66.37 -84.52 -27.96
N ASN A 9 -66.38 -84.20 -26.66
CA ASN A 9 -67.34 -84.59 -25.63
C ASN A 9 -66.88 -84.01 -24.26
N SER A 10 -67.84 -83.85 -23.34
CA SER A 10 -67.69 -83.97 -21.87
C SER A 10 -66.75 -83.02 -21.10
N SER A 11 -67.33 -82.14 -20.27
CA SER A 11 -67.28 -82.17 -18.78
C SER A 11 -67.58 -80.77 -18.19
N TYR A 12 -68.54 -80.69 -17.27
CA TYR A 12 -68.90 -79.49 -16.46
C TYR A 12 -67.70 -78.96 -15.61
N PRO A 13 -67.73 -77.76 -14.98
CA PRO A 13 -68.86 -76.83 -14.78
C PRO A 13 -68.54 -75.36 -15.13
N GLY A 14 -69.58 -74.56 -15.40
CA GLY A 14 -69.40 -73.12 -15.60
C GLY A 14 -70.71 -72.39 -15.82
N SER A 15 -71.57 -72.38 -14.81
CA SER A 15 -72.73 -71.48 -14.78
C SER A 15 -72.23 -70.04 -14.73
N CYS A 16 -72.16 -69.36 -15.88
CA CYS A 16 -72.01 -67.90 -15.90
C CYS A 16 -73.32 -67.30 -15.37
N ASN A 17 -73.30 -66.86 -14.11
CA ASN A 17 -74.38 -66.10 -13.49
C ASN A 17 -74.65 -64.82 -14.31
N PRO A 18 -75.87 -64.58 -14.82
CA PRO A 18 -76.18 -63.37 -15.59
C PRO A 18 -75.92 -62.07 -14.78
N SER A 19 -76.02 -62.10 -13.44
CA SER A 19 -75.68 -60.97 -12.57
C SER A 19 -74.18 -60.62 -12.54
N VAL A 20 -73.27 -61.60 -12.64
CA VAL A 20 -71.82 -61.35 -12.68
C VAL A 20 -71.43 -60.72 -14.01
N THR A 21 -72.15 -61.07 -15.08
CA THR A 21 -71.98 -60.44 -16.39
C THR A 21 -72.51 -59.00 -16.41
N ILE A 22 -73.63 -58.71 -15.74
CA ILE A 22 -74.20 -57.36 -15.65
C ILE A 22 -73.34 -56.42 -14.79
N ASP A 23 -72.82 -56.87 -13.64
CA ASP A 23 -71.93 -56.05 -12.81
C ASP A 23 -70.58 -55.78 -13.49
N ALA A 24 -70.05 -56.77 -14.23
CA ALA A 24 -68.88 -56.57 -15.07
C ALA A 24 -69.18 -55.54 -16.18
N VAL A 25 -70.34 -55.63 -16.84
CA VAL A 25 -70.78 -54.66 -17.87
C VAL A 25 -70.97 -53.25 -17.29
N ASN A 26 -71.51 -53.11 -16.08
CA ASN A 26 -71.67 -51.81 -15.41
C ASN A 26 -70.32 -51.19 -15.03
N ARG A 27 -69.37 -51.99 -14.51
CA ARG A 27 -68.01 -51.52 -14.21
C ARG A 27 -67.24 -51.16 -15.47
N ILE A 28 -67.42 -51.93 -16.55
CA ILE A 28 -66.86 -51.61 -17.86
C ILE A 28 -67.44 -50.28 -18.36
N SER A 29 -68.75 -50.08 -18.25
CA SER A 29 -69.43 -48.83 -18.65
C SER A 29 -68.98 -47.63 -17.81
N GLN A 30 -68.79 -47.82 -16.50
CA GLN A 30 -68.29 -46.76 -15.60
C GLN A 30 -66.81 -46.43 -15.88
N ALA A 31 -65.98 -47.44 -16.10
CA ALA A 31 -64.58 -47.25 -16.49
C ALA A 31 -64.47 -46.58 -17.86
N GLN A 32 -65.36 -46.90 -18.80
CA GLN A 32 -65.47 -46.23 -20.10
C GLN A 32 -65.84 -44.76 -19.94
N HIS A 33 -66.85 -44.43 -19.14
CA HIS A 33 -67.21 -43.03 -18.86
C HIS A 33 -66.07 -42.26 -18.17
N GLN A 34 -65.38 -42.88 -17.20
CA GLN A 34 -64.22 -42.27 -16.55
C GLN A 34 -63.05 -42.09 -17.50
N LEU A 35 -62.85 -43.03 -18.42
CA LEU A 35 -61.84 -42.92 -19.48
C LEU A 35 -62.18 -41.75 -20.40
N GLU A 36 -63.43 -41.65 -20.87
CA GLU A 36 -63.91 -40.55 -21.72
C GLU A 36 -63.79 -39.18 -21.01
N GLU A 37 -64.10 -39.11 -19.72
CA GLU A 37 -63.96 -37.90 -18.90
C GLU A 37 -62.49 -37.47 -18.76
N LYS A 38 -61.60 -38.41 -18.45
CA LYS A 38 -60.16 -38.14 -18.33
C LYS A 38 -59.52 -37.80 -19.66
N GLU A 39 -59.98 -38.42 -20.76
CA GLU A 39 -59.59 -38.06 -22.12
C GLU A 39 -60.01 -36.63 -22.44
N SER A 40 -61.24 -36.23 -22.08
CA SER A 40 -61.74 -34.86 -22.27
C SER A 40 -60.96 -33.81 -21.45
N GLU A 41 -60.66 -34.09 -20.18
CA GLU A 41 -59.82 -33.20 -19.34
C GLU A 41 -58.39 -33.07 -19.88
N LEU A 42 -57.82 -34.17 -20.38
CA LEU A 42 -56.51 -34.19 -20.99
C LEU A 42 -56.48 -33.34 -22.26
N GLU A 43 -57.48 -33.48 -23.13
CA GLU A 43 -57.59 -32.68 -24.35
C GLU A 43 -57.78 -31.19 -24.02
N SER A 44 -58.63 -30.85 -23.05
CA SER A 44 -58.79 -29.47 -22.58
C SER A 44 -57.48 -28.87 -22.04
N SER A 45 -56.69 -29.66 -21.29
CA SER A 45 -55.39 -29.23 -20.77
C SER A 45 -54.35 -29.03 -21.86
N LYS A 46 -54.32 -29.89 -22.89
CA LYS A 46 -53.46 -29.74 -24.06
C LYS A 46 -53.81 -28.48 -24.85
N GLU A 47 -55.09 -28.24 -25.08
CA GLU A 47 -55.55 -27.03 -25.77
C GLU A 47 -55.20 -25.76 -24.99
N GLN A 48 -55.30 -25.79 -23.66
CA GLN A 48 -54.90 -24.66 -22.82
C GLN A 48 -53.40 -24.38 -22.93
N LEU A 49 -52.56 -25.41 -22.82
CA LEU A 49 -51.12 -25.26 -23.00
C LEU A 49 -50.79 -24.73 -24.41
N LEU A 50 -51.50 -25.19 -25.43
CA LEU A 50 -51.31 -24.75 -26.80
C LEU A 50 -51.69 -23.27 -27.00
N ARG A 51 -52.80 -22.82 -26.37
CA ARG A 51 -53.19 -21.40 -26.34
C ARG A 51 -52.12 -20.54 -25.70
N ASP A 52 -51.59 -20.97 -24.56
CA ASP A 52 -50.55 -20.23 -23.84
C ASP A 52 -49.23 -20.21 -24.63
N LEU A 53 -48.86 -21.33 -25.27
CA LEU A 53 -47.69 -21.41 -26.13
C LEU A 53 -47.81 -20.49 -27.36
N TYR A 54 -48.98 -20.45 -28.01
CA TYR A 54 -49.22 -19.56 -29.14
C TYR A 54 -49.25 -18.09 -28.72
N SER A 55 -49.80 -17.78 -27.54
CA SER A 55 -49.72 -16.45 -26.94
C SER A 55 -48.26 -16.03 -26.71
N PHE A 56 -47.46 -16.91 -26.11
CA PHE A 56 -46.03 -16.65 -25.90
C PHE A 56 -45.27 -16.48 -27.22
N ALA A 57 -45.49 -17.37 -28.19
CA ALA A 57 -44.86 -17.28 -29.50
C ALA A 57 -45.23 -15.98 -30.24
N SER A 58 -46.45 -15.46 -30.04
CA SER A 58 -46.86 -14.18 -30.62
C SER A 58 -46.12 -12.97 -30.03
N GLU A 59 -45.61 -13.08 -28.81
CA GLU A 59 -44.93 -12.01 -28.07
C GLU A 59 -43.41 -12.24 -27.93
N GLU A 60 -42.87 -13.33 -28.48
CA GLU A 60 -41.46 -13.74 -28.38
C GLU A 60 -40.50 -12.64 -28.87
N GLU A 61 -40.88 -11.94 -29.93
CA GLU A 61 -40.10 -10.82 -30.48
C GLU A 61 -39.99 -9.67 -29.46
N ASN A 62 -41.05 -9.40 -28.70
CA ASN A 62 -41.08 -8.32 -27.72
C ASN A 62 -40.20 -8.63 -26.51
N TYR A 63 -40.20 -9.86 -26.02
CA TYR A 63 -39.28 -10.29 -24.97
C TYR A 63 -37.82 -10.22 -25.42
N SER A 64 -37.54 -10.70 -26.64
CA SER A 64 -36.20 -10.64 -27.23
C SER A 64 -35.70 -9.20 -27.37
N ARG A 65 -36.58 -8.27 -27.83
CA ARG A 65 -36.29 -6.82 -27.88
C ARG A 65 -36.03 -6.23 -26.49
N LEU A 66 -36.80 -6.65 -25.48
CA LEU A 66 -36.63 -6.16 -24.11
C LEU A 66 -35.27 -6.59 -23.52
N ILE A 67 -34.89 -7.86 -23.71
CA ILE A 67 -33.60 -8.40 -23.27
C ILE A 67 -32.46 -7.69 -23.99
N LEU A 68 -32.57 -7.49 -25.30
CA LEU A 68 -31.57 -6.74 -26.07
C LEU A 68 -31.42 -5.32 -25.53
N LYS A 69 -32.53 -4.61 -25.30
CA LYS A 69 -32.51 -3.25 -24.75
C LYS A 69 -31.89 -3.20 -23.35
N TYR A 70 -32.17 -4.19 -22.50
CA TYR A 70 -31.55 -4.31 -21.18
C TYR A 70 -30.03 -4.42 -21.28
N PHE A 71 -29.51 -5.32 -22.13
CA PHE A 71 -28.07 -5.48 -22.30
C PHE A 71 -27.40 -4.25 -22.91
N GLN A 72 -28.04 -3.57 -23.86
CA GLN A 72 -27.54 -2.31 -24.41
C GLN A 72 -27.47 -1.19 -23.36
N LEU A 73 -28.49 -1.07 -22.51
CA LEU A 73 -28.47 -0.13 -21.39
C LEU A 73 -27.35 -0.46 -20.39
N GLN A 74 -27.14 -1.74 -20.11
CA GLN A 74 -26.07 -2.20 -19.24
C GLN A 74 -24.67 -1.93 -19.85
N GLU A 75 -24.49 -2.17 -21.14
CA GLU A 75 -23.26 -1.85 -21.88
C GLU A 75 -22.96 -0.34 -21.79
N ASN A 76 -23.95 0.51 -22.07
CA ASN A 76 -23.78 1.96 -21.98
C ASN A 76 -23.40 2.41 -20.56
N TYR A 77 -24.11 1.92 -19.53
CA TYR A 77 -23.80 2.23 -18.14
C TYR A 77 -22.37 1.83 -17.75
N LEU A 78 -21.95 0.62 -18.15
CA LEU A 78 -20.60 0.14 -17.87
C LEU A 78 -19.53 0.93 -18.64
N SER A 79 -19.81 1.30 -19.88
CA SER A 79 -18.93 2.15 -20.70
C SER A 79 -18.75 3.53 -20.06
N ASP A 80 -19.84 4.18 -19.66
CA ASP A 80 -19.81 5.49 -19.00
C ASP A 80 -19.06 5.41 -17.65
N SER A 81 -19.33 4.37 -16.86
CA SER A 81 -18.63 4.12 -15.59
C SER A 81 -17.12 3.93 -15.79
N LEU A 82 -16.73 3.15 -16.81
CA LEU A 82 -15.33 2.93 -17.16
C LEU A 82 -14.64 4.25 -17.54
N GLN A 83 -15.28 5.09 -18.36
CA GLN A 83 -14.74 6.40 -18.74
C GLN A 83 -14.53 7.31 -17.52
N LEU A 84 -15.47 7.33 -16.57
CA LEU A 84 -15.33 8.10 -15.33
C LEU A 84 -14.15 7.63 -14.50
N VAL A 85 -13.97 6.32 -14.34
CA VAL A 85 -12.83 5.73 -13.60
C VAL A 85 -11.52 6.06 -14.32
N GLN A 86 -11.44 5.89 -15.63
CA GLN A 86 -10.25 6.23 -16.43
C GLN A 86 -9.89 7.71 -16.30
N LYS A 87 -10.88 8.60 -16.36
CA LYS A 87 -10.68 10.03 -16.14
C LYS A 87 -10.16 10.32 -14.73
N ALA A 88 -10.77 9.73 -13.70
CA ALA A 88 -10.32 9.90 -12.32
C ALA A 88 -8.88 9.40 -12.12
N ILE A 89 -8.50 8.28 -12.73
CA ILE A 89 -7.12 7.76 -12.73
C ILE A 89 -6.17 8.77 -13.37
N SER A 90 -6.54 9.33 -14.52
CA SER A 90 -5.75 10.35 -15.21
C SER A 90 -5.55 11.60 -14.34
N ASP A 91 -6.64 12.13 -13.79
CA ASP A 91 -6.65 13.33 -12.94
C ASP A 91 -5.81 13.13 -11.66
N MET A 92 -5.95 11.97 -11.01
CA MET A 92 -5.15 11.60 -9.83
C MET A 92 -3.66 11.44 -10.20
N SER A 93 -3.37 10.78 -11.32
CA SER A 93 -1.99 10.60 -11.80
C SER A 93 -1.32 11.93 -12.09
N GLN A 94 -2.05 12.86 -12.71
CA GLN A 94 -1.58 14.23 -12.95
C GLN A 94 -1.35 14.98 -11.63
N THR A 95 -2.29 14.87 -10.68
CA THR A 95 -2.16 15.50 -9.36
C THR A 95 -0.94 14.99 -8.61
N ILE A 96 -0.69 13.67 -8.60
CA ILE A 96 0.49 13.06 -7.97
C ILE A 96 1.78 13.56 -8.62
N ARG A 97 1.82 13.65 -9.96
CA ARG A 97 2.99 14.18 -10.69
C ARG A 97 3.29 15.63 -10.33
N LEU A 98 2.25 16.46 -10.22
CA LEU A 98 2.40 17.88 -9.90
C LEU A 98 2.68 18.15 -8.42
N GLN A 99 2.12 17.35 -7.52
CA GLN A 99 2.27 17.47 -6.07
C GLN A 99 3.38 16.58 -5.51
N LYS A 100 4.49 16.40 -6.22
CA LYS A 100 5.66 15.70 -5.67
C LYS A 100 6.15 16.47 -4.43
N ARG A 101 5.72 16.04 -3.24
CA ARG A 101 6.12 16.67 -1.98
C ARG A 101 7.61 16.44 -1.79
N LEU A 102 8.35 17.54 -1.65
CA LEU A 102 9.77 17.49 -1.37
C LEU A 102 9.96 16.96 0.04
N THR A 103 10.63 15.81 0.14
CA THR A 103 11.02 15.22 1.42
C THR A 103 12.54 15.19 1.58
N THR A 104 13.02 15.23 2.83
CA THR A 104 14.45 15.31 3.14
C THR A 104 15.03 14.08 3.85
N PHE A 105 14.27 13.41 4.73
CA PHE A 105 14.77 12.26 5.48
C PHE A 105 14.75 10.99 4.63
N GLY A 106 15.73 10.11 4.82
CA GLY A 106 15.80 8.84 4.09
C GLY A 106 16.14 8.98 2.60
N ARG A 107 16.45 10.19 2.12
CA ARG A 107 16.79 10.46 0.73
C ARG A 107 18.26 10.82 0.58
N HIS A 108 18.79 10.53 -0.59
CA HIS A 108 20.16 10.87 -0.93
C HIS A 108 20.36 12.40 -0.88
N LEU A 109 21.47 12.84 -0.27
CA LEU A 109 21.72 14.25 0.01
C LEU A 109 21.70 15.11 -1.28
N PRO A 110 22.45 14.76 -2.34
CA PRO A 110 22.36 15.44 -3.62
C PRO A 110 20.95 15.59 -4.20
N ASP A 111 20.10 14.57 -4.09
CA ASP A 111 18.78 14.56 -4.72
C ASP A 111 17.88 15.65 -4.13
N HIS A 112 17.77 15.68 -2.80
CA HIS A 112 16.90 16.66 -2.14
C HIS A 112 17.50 18.08 -2.18
N LEU A 113 18.82 18.22 -2.26
CA LEU A 113 19.47 19.53 -2.49
C LEU A 113 19.16 20.08 -3.88
N ALA A 114 19.24 19.23 -4.91
CA ALA A 114 18.93 19.61 -6.29
C ALA A 114 17.45 20.02 -6.44
N GLU A 115 16.53 19.24 -5.87
CA GLU A 115 15.09 19.54 -5.93
C GLU A 115 14.72 20.82 -5.17
N THR A 116 15.34 21.06 -4.00
CA THR A 116 15.11 22.28 -3.21
C THR A 116 15.92 23.49 -3.69
N LYS A 117 16.84 23.29 -4.65
CA LYS A 117 17.80 24.30 -5.14
C LYS A 117 18.64 24.91 -4.02
N ARG A 118 19.08 24.09 -3.06
CA ARG A 118 19.87 24.53 -1.90
C ARG A 118 21.28 23.93 -1.95
N SER A 119 22.24 24.64 -1.36
CA SER A 119 23.61 24.15 -1.14
C SER A 119 23.74 23.40 0.19
N ILE A 120 23.03 23.87 1.22
CA ILE A 120 22.95 23.26 2.56
C ILE A 120 21.56 22.66 2.75
N ALA A 121 21.52 21.45 3.29
CA ALA A 121 20.30 20.71 3.55
C ALA A 121 19.39 21.53 4.46
N TYR A 122 18.11 21.58 4.11
CA TYR A 122 17.12 22.33 4.88
C TYR A 122 17.15 21.97 6.37
N VAL A 123 17.24 20.69 6.69
CA VAL A 123 17.28 20.21 8.09
C VAL A 123 18.53 20.70 8.83
N LEU A 124 19.70 20.67 8.18
CA LEU A 124 20.94 21.18 8.77
C LEU A 124 20.84 22.68 9.03
N ASP A 125 20.44 23.45 8.02
CA ASP A 125 20.33 24.91 8.11
C ASP A 125 19.37 25.32 9.24
N VAL A 126 18.15 24.78 9.25
CA VAL A 126 17.14 25.17 10.24
C VAL A 126 17.53 24.73 11.65
N CYS A 127 17.98 23.48 11.84
CA CYS A 127 18.35 23.02 13.18
C CYS A 127 19.60 23.73 13.71
N ILE A 128 20.62 23.95 12.89
CA ILE A 128 21.85 24.63 13.32
C ILE A 128 21.58 26.10 13.60
N ASN A 129 20.81 26.81 12.77
CA ASN A 129 20.45 28.21 13.04
C ASN A 129 19.67 28.37 14.36
N TYR A 130 18.83 27.40 14.71
CA TYR A 130 18.18 27.38 16.03
C TYR A 130 19.19 27.15 17.15
N LEU A 131 20.05 26.14 17.01
CA LEU A 131 21.01 25.76 18.05
C LEU A 131 22.18 26.74 18.23
N ASP A 132 22.51 27.55 17.21
CA ASP A 132 23.60 28.54 17.23
C ASP A 132 23.23 29.84 17.98
N GLN A 133 22.03 29.90 18.56
CA GLN A 133 21.63 31.00 19.45
C GLN A 133 22.47 30.99 20.73
N GLU A 134 22.95 32.16 21.15
CA GLU A 134 23.87 32.29 22.29
C GLU A 134 23.32 31.66 23.58
N SER A 135 22.02 31.82 23.85
CA SER A 135 21.38 31.20 25.02
C SER A 135 21.42 29.67 24.99
N ILE A 136 21.33 29.07 23.81
CA ILE A 136 21.33 27.60 23.62
C ILE A 136 22.76 27.06 23.61
N MET A 137 23.72 27.81 23.08
CA MET A 137 25.13 27.39 23.01
C MET A 137 25.78 27.23 24.40
N GLN A 138 25.23 27.90 25.42
CA GLN A 138 25.65 27.78 26.82
C GLN A 138 24.96 26.61 27.56
N GLU A 139 23.95 25.95 26.98
CA GLU A 139 23.26 24.83 27.61
C GLU A 139 24.18 23.63 27.80
N GLU A 140 24.26 23.13 29.04
CA GLU A 140 25.14 22.01 29.36
C GLU A 140 24.74 20.73 28.63
N GLY A 141 25.70 20.09 27.96
CA GLY A 141 25.52 18.75 27.39
C GLY A 141 24.66 18.71 26.12
N LEU A 142 24.66 19.76 25.30
CA LEU A 142 24.00 19.74 23.99
C LEU A 142 24.47 18.52 23.16
N PHE A 143 23.57 17.89 22.40
CA PHE A 143 23.73 16.59 21.72
C PHE A 143 23.89 15.35 22.62
N ARG A 144 24.39 15.50 23.86
CA ARG A 144 24.50 14.41 24.83
C ARG A 144 23.17 14.14 25.54
N LYS A 145 22.47 15.19 25.99
CA LYS A 145 21.14 15.08 26.61
C LYS A 145 20.09 14.69 25.58
N SER A 146 19.14 13.86 25.99
CA SER A 146 17.99 13.44 25.17
C SER A 146 16.75 14.24 25.54
N GLY A 147 16.10 14.82 24.53
CA GLY A 147 14.81 15.49 24.69
C GLY A 147 13.65 14.51 24.66
N SER A 148 12.42 15.05 24.64
CA SER A 148 11.21 14.24 24.51
C SER A 148 11.16 13.50 23.17
N GLN A 149 11.19 12.17 23.18
CA GLN A 149 11.15 11.35 21.95
C GLN A 149 9.91 11.67 21.09
N LYS A 150 8.72 11.75 21.70
CA LYS A 150 7.48 12.09 20.99
C LYS A 150 7.57 13.44 20.27
N ARG A 151 8.26 14.42 20.88
CA ARG A 151 8.45 15.74 20.28
C ARG A 151 9.50 15.71 19.18
N THR A 152 10.60 14.97 19.38
CA THR A 152 11.61 14.73 18.35
C THR A 152 10.98 14.10 17.12
N ASP A 153 10.14 13.07 17.28
CA ASP A 153 9.45 12.40 16.18
C ASP A 153 8.49 13.36 15.45
N LEU A 154 7.78 14.22 16.18
CA LEU A 154 6.93 15.26 15.60
C LEU A 154 7.75 16.28 14.79
N LEU A 155 8.85 16.76 15.36
CA LEU A 155 9.74 17.72 14.70
C LEU A 155 10.38 17.12 13.45
N VAL A 156 10.81 15.85 13.49
CA VAL A 156 11.35 15.13 12.34
C VAL A 156 10.33 15.01 11.22
N LYS A 157 9.06 14.69 11.54
CA LYS A 157 7.99 14.66 10.53
C LYS A 157 7.78 16.04 9.89
N ALA A 158 7.79 17.11 10.67
CA ALA A 158 7.63 18.47 10.17
C ALA A 158 8.83 18.93 9.31
N LEU A 159 10.06 18.65 9.76
CA LEU A 159 11.30 18.88 9.01
C LEU A 159 11.28 18.12 7.69
N ASN A 160 10.83 16.87 7.70
CA ASN A 160 10.82 16.00 6.53
C ASN A 160 9.97 16.58 5.39
N VAL A 161 8.84 17.21 5.69
CA VAL A 161 7.99 17.85 4.67
C VAL A 161 8.30 19.34 4.48
N MET A 162 9.35 19.85 5.13
CA MET A 162 9.74 21.27 5.10
C MET A 162 8.63 22.24 5.53
N GLN A 163 7.74 21.83 6.45
CA GLN A 163 6.60 22.62 6.93
C GLN A 163 6.69 22.88 8.44
N ILE A 164 7.81 23.40 8.90
CA ILE A 164 7.93 23.75 10.31
C ILE A 164 7.32 25.13 10.51
N ASP A 165 6.40 25.22 11.46
CA ASP A 165 5.93 26.50 11.97
C ASP A 165 6.74 26.95 13.20
N GLU A 166 6.75 28.26 13.44
CA GLU A 166 7.50 28.87 14.56
C GLU A 166 6.94 28.43 15.92
N HIS A 167 5.64 28.14 16.00
CA HIS A 167 5.00 27.68 17.23
C HIS A 167 5.48 26.29 17.67
N LEU A 168 5.83 25.42 16.72
CA LEU A 168 6.41 24.11 16.99
C LEU A 168 7.81 24.28 17.57
N PHE A 169 8.66 25.12 16.96
CA PHE A 169 10.01 25.39 17.46
C PHE A 169 10.01 25.95 18.88
N ARG A 170 9.12 26.90 19.18
CA ARG A 170 8.99 27.47 20.53
C ARG A 170 8.65 26.45 21.62
N LYS A 171 8.09 25.30 21.24
CA LYS A 171 7.75 24.20 22.16
C LYS A 171 8.79 23.08 22.18
N CYS A 172 9.87 23.20 21.40
CA CYS A 172 10.96 22.25 21.34
C CYS A 172 12.14 22.77 22.17
N ASP A 173 12.62 21.97 23.12
CA ASP A 173 13.88 22.24 23.80
C ASP A 173 15.07 21.98 22.87
N CYS A 174 16.26 22.46 23.26
CA CYS A 174 17.48 22.27 22.48
C CYS A 174 17.82 20.77 22.28
N ALA A 175 17.48 19.92 23.26
CA ALA A 175 17.70 18.49 23.21
C ALA A 175 16.83 17.77 22.16
N VAL A 176 15.57 18.21 21.97
CA VAL A 176 14.70 17.74 20.88
C VAL A 176 15.28 18.13 19.52
N VAL A 177 15.70 19.39 19.34
CA VAL A 177 16.24 19.87 18.05
C VAL A 177 17.56 19.17 17.72
N ALA A 178 18.45 19.00 18.70
CA ALA A 178 19.66 18.21 18.56
C ALA A 178 19.37 16.74 18.24
N GLY A 179 18.33 16.16 18.85
CA GLY A 179 17.85 14.81 18.53
C GLY A 179 17.37 14.69 17.09
N ALA A 180 16.57 15.63 16.60
CA ALA A 180 16.08 15.65 15.23
C ALA A 180 17.22 15.81 14.21
N LEU A 181 18.22 16.64 14.51
CA LEU A 181 19.41 16.79 13.66
C LEU A 181 20.23 15.50 13.59
N LYS A 182 20.43 14.80 14.72
CA LYS A 182 21.09 13.48 14.73
C LYS A 182 20.32 12.46 13.90
N GLN A 183 18.99 12.40 14.05
CA GLN A 183 18.15 11.48 13.27
C GLN A 183 18.22 11.78 11.77
N TYR A 184 18.31 13.04 11.36
CA TYR A 184 18.49 13.40 9.95
C TYR A 184 19.80 12.82 9.39
N LEU A 185 20.92 13.10 10.06
CA LEU A 185 22.25 12.62 9.66
C LEU A 185 22.29 11.08 9.58
N LEU A 186 21.68 10.41 10.56
CA LEU A 186 21.58 8.95 10.60
C LEU A 186 20.69 8.40 9.48
N SER A 187 19.63 9.11 9.09
CA SER A 187 18.66 8.68 8.07
C SER A 187 19.17 8.80 6.63
N LEU A 188 20.26 9.56 6.39
CA LEU A 188 20.82 9.66 5.05
C LEU A 188 21.24 8.27 4.55
N PRO A 189 20.88 7.85 3.33
CA PRO A 189 21.31 6.55 2.79
C PRO A 189 22.84 6.43 2.79
N GLU A 190 23.52 7.50 2.37
CA GLU A 190 24.96 7.65 2.44
C GLU A 190 25.34 8.56 3.62
N PRO A 191 26.27 8.15 4.52
CA PRO A 191 26.67 8.99 5.65
C PRO A 191 27.33 10.27 5.16
N LEU A 192 27.36 11.31 6.00
CA LEU A 192 27.88 12.61 5.60
C LEU A 192 29.39 12.57 5.23
N ILE A 193 30.15 11.66 5.84
CA ILE A 193 31.56 11.38 5.51
C ILE A 193 31.71 10.47 4.27
N THR A 194 30.60 9.97 3.73
CA THR A 194 30.48 9.00 2.62
C THR A 194 31.14 7.66 2.92
N TYR A 195 30.74 6.60 2.20
CA TYR A 195 31.36 5.28 2.41
C TYR A 195 32.77 5.20 1.81
N ASP A 196 33.00 5.89 0.69
CA ASP A 196 34.27 5.84 -0.06
C ASP A 196 35.49 6.34 0.73
N PHE A 197 35.26 7.30 1.63
CA PHE A 197 36.33 7.86 2.46
C PHE A 197 36.37 7.27 3.87
N ALA A 198 35.38 6.47 4.30
CA ALA A 198 35.28 6.00 5.68
C ALA A 198 36.59 5.35 6.20
N ASP A 199 37.18 4.44 5.42
CA ASP A 199 38.42 3.76 5.80
C ASP A 199 39.61 4.72 5.92
N GLN A 200 39.69 5.75 5.07
CA GLN A 200 40.76 6.75 5.10
C GLN A 200 40.64 7.64 6.35
N TRP A 201 39.42 8.00 6.73
CA TRP A 201 39.15 8.72 7.97
C TRP A 201 39.48 7.87 9.21
N ALA A 202 39.16 6.58 9.19
CA ALA A 202 39.54 5.65 10.26
C ALA A 202 41.07 5.42 10.34
N ALA A 203 41.77 5.43 9.21
CA ALA A 203 43.23 5.33 9.19
C ALA A 203 43.88 6.59 9.80
N ALA A 204 43.30 7.77 9.56
CA ALA A 204 43.76 9.03 10.15
C ALA A 204 43.57 9.05 11.68
N SER A 205 42.50 8.47 12.21
CA SER A 205 42.23 8.47 13.66
C SER A 205 43.15 7.55 14.47
N LYS A 206 43.72 6.50 13.84
CA LYS A 206 44.60 5.52 14.50
C LYS A 206 46.04 5.98 14.73
N LYS A 207 46.43 7.18 14.28
CA LYS A 207 47.81 7.70 14.35
C LYS A 207 47.93 8.92 15.27
N PRO A 208 47.76 8.78 16.60
CA PRO A 208 47.68 9.93 17.51
C PRO A 208 48.93 10.82 17.53
N ASN A 209 50.11 10.30 17.17
CA ASN A 209 51.38 11.04 17.24
C ASN A 209 51.80 11.69 15.91
N SER A 210 50.91 11.79 14.92
CA SER A 210 51.24 12.31 13.58
C SER A 210 50.19 13.31 13.07
N THR A 211 49.92 14.36 13.86
CA THR A 211 48.90 15.37 13.56
C THR A 211 49.03 15.97 12.15
N ALA A 212 50.25 16.31 11.71
CA ALA A 212 50.47 16.88 10.38
C ALA A 212 50.06 15.91 9.25
N VAL A 213 50.41 14.63 9.40
CA VAL A 213 50.08 13.58 8.42
C VAL A 213 48.57 13.31 8.42
N ASN A 214 47.94 13.24 9.59
CA ASN A 214 46.49 13.03 9.70
C ASN A 214 45.70 14.20 9.08
N LEU A 215 46.14 15.43 9.33
CA LEU A 215 45.55 16.62 8.73
C LEU A 215 45.68 16.59 7.20
N GLN A 216 46.84 16.17 6.67
CA GLN A 216 47.03 16.04 5.23
C GLN A 216 46.13 14.96 4.62
N LEU A 217 45.96 13.82 5.30
CA LEU A 217 45.08 12.74 4.85
C LEU A 217 43.61 13.20 4.84
N ILE A 218 43.14 13.84 5.91
CA ILE A 218 41.77 14.37 6.01
C ILE A 218 41.55 15.44 4.94
N ARG A 219 42.49 16.38 4.72
CA ARG A 219 42.40 17.37 3.64
C ARG A 219 42.26 16.72 2.27
N SER A 220 43.07 15.70 1.99
CA SER A 220 43.01 14.96 0.73
C SER A 220 41.67 14.26 0.53
N CYS A 221 41.06 13.73 1.60
CA CYS A 221 39.72 13.15 1.54
C CYS A 221 38.66 14.21 1.26
N LEU A 222 38.72 15.35 1.96
CA LEU A 222 37.79 16.46 1.78
C LEU A 222 37.86 17.03 0.36
N GLU A 223 39.04 17.14 -0.25
CA GLU A 223 39.18 17.63 -1.63
C GLU A 223 38.54 16.71 -2.68
N LYS A 224 38.52 15.40 -2.42
CA LYS A 224 37.93 14.39 -3.31
C LYS A 224 36.45 14.12 -3.05
N MET A 225 35.93 14.55 -1.91
CA MET A 225 34.53 14.34 -1.52
C MET A 225 33.59 15.12 -2.45
N PRO A 226 32.41 14.55 -2.80
CA PRO A 226 31.42 15.28 -3.59
C PRO A 226 31.04 16.59 -2.91
N LYS A 227 30.78 17.62 -3.73
CA LYS A 227 30.62 19.01 -3.27
C LYS A 227 29.51 19.15 -2.24
N GLU A 228 28.40 18.47 -2.46
CA GLU A 228 27.20 18.47 -1.64
C GLU A 228 27.50 17.98 -0.22
N PHE A 229 28.13 16.81 -0.11
CA PHE A 229 28.54 16.22 1.16
C PHE A 229 29.57 17.10 1.87
N ARG A 230 30.58 17.57 1.15
CA ARG A 230 31.64 18.42 1.71
C ARG A 230 31.13 19.74 2.28
N LEU A 231 30.22 20.41 1.58
CA LEU A 231 29.64 21.68 2.05
C LEU A 231 28.79 21.48 3.31
N ASN A 232 27.96 20.44 3.33
CA ASN A 232 27.10 20.13 4.47
C ASN A 232 27.92 19.65 5.68
N LEU A 233 28.98 18.86 5.44
CA LEU A 233 29.96 18.48 6.46
C LEU A 233 30.67 19.71 7.03
N GLY A 234 31.16 20.61 6.16
CA GLY A 234 31.80 21.85 6.59
C GLY A 234 30.88 22.71 7.44
N TYR A 235 29.62 22.88 7.03
CA TYR A 235 28.63 23.64 7.79
C TYR A 235 28.39 23.05 9.19
N LEU A 236 28.23 21.73 9.29
CA LEU A 236 28.13 21.04 10.58
C LEU A 236 29.40 21.22 11.43
N MET A 237 30.59 21.07 10.84
CA MET A 237 31.87 21.16 11.55
C MET A 237 32.15 22.57 12.08
N CYS A 238 31.78 23.62 11.34
CA CYS A 238 31.87 25.01 11.82
C CYS A 238 31.03 25.22 13.08
N PHE A 239 29.80 24.73 13.09
CA PHE A 239 28.93 24.80 14.27
C PHE A 239 29.49 23.99 15.45
N LEU A 240 29.94 22.76 15.21
CA LEU A 240 30.53 21.92 16.28
C LEU A 240 31.82 22.52 16.85
N GLN A 241 32.65 23.14 16.01
CA GLN A 241 33.83 23.87 16.47
C GLN A 241 33.44 25.01 17.41
N LYS A 242 32.45 25.82 17.01
CA LYS A 242 31.94 26.93 17.81
C LYS A 242 31.38 26.44 19.14
N LEU A 243 30.61 25.35 19.14
CA LEU A 243 30.08 24.73 20.35
C LEU A 243 31.20 24.24 21.28
N SER A 244 32.22 23.58 20.72
CA SER A 244 33.38 23.11 21.49
C SER A 244 34.24 24.23 22.07
N SER A 245 34.27 25.40 21.43
CA SER A 245 35.00 26.57 21.95
C SER A 245 34.41 27.16 23.23
N GLN A 246 33.15 26.80 23.54
CA GLN A 246 32.45 27.19 24.76
C GLN A 246 32.37 26.04 25.79
N SER A 247 33.25 25.04 25.66
CA SER A 247 33.24 23.84 26.51
C SER A 247 33.39 24.12 28.00
N ASP A 248 33.97 25.27 28.37
CA ASP A 248 34.09 25.69 29.77
C ASP A 248 32.73 25.88 30.45
N VAL A 249 31.71 26.27 29.68
CA VAL A 249 30.33 26.44 30.16
C VAL A 249 29.48 25.22 29.81
N ASN A 250 29.33 24.90 28.52
CA ASN A 250 28.42 23.85 28.08
C ASN A 250 28.93 22.41 28.31
N LYS A 251 30.19 22.24 28.74
CA LYS A 251 30.84 20.95 29.05
C LYS A 251 30.98 19.99 27.85
N MET A 252 30.82 20.47 26.62
CA MET A 252 30.95 19.68 25.40
C MET A 252 32.30 19.95 24.72
N THR A 253 33.34 19.20 25.11
CA THR A 253 34.64 19.20 24.44
C THR A 253 34.57 18.53 23.06
N SER A 254 35.62 18.69 22.23
CA SER A 254 35.75 17.98 20.95
C SER A 254 35.59 16.46 21.11
N ASP A 255 36.16 15.90 22.16
CA ASP A 255 36.10 14.46 22.44
C ASP A 255 34.67 14.04 22.78
N ASN A 256 33.98 14.78 23.66
CA ASN A 256 32.58 14.52 24.01
C ASN A 256 31.66 14.61 22.79
N LEU A 257 31.87 15.61 21.92
CA LEU A 257 31.12 15.77 20.68
C LEU A 257 31.40 14.64 19.69
N SER A 258 32.64 14.18 19.59
CA SER A 258 33.01 13.08 18.69
C SER A 258 32.25 11.79 19.04
N ILE A 259 32.08 11.49 20.33
CA ILE A 259 31.37 10.29 20.79
C ILE A 259 29.89 10.33 20.36
N VAL A 260 29.24 11.49 20.48
CA VAL A 260 27.79 11.61 20.22
C VAL A 260 27.45 11.87 18.75
N ILE A 261 28.32 12.53 17.99
CA ILE A 261 28.08 12.88 16.58
C ILE A 261 28.63 11.82 15.63
N ALA A 262 29.81 11.24 15.89
CA ALA A 262 30.45 10.31 14.96
C ALA A 262 29.53 9.18 14.45
N PRO A 263 28.72 8.51 15.30
CA PRO A 263 27.81 7.45 14.83
C PRO A 263 26.77 7.91 13.80
N ASN A 264 26.47 9.21 13.74
CA ASN A 264 25.47 9.77 12.83
C ASN A 264 26.08 10.25 11.50
N VAL A 265 27.37 10.60 11.49
CA VAL A 265 28.06 11.13 10.29
C VAL A 265 29.01 10.12 9.64
N TYR A 266 29.33 9.04 10.33
CA TYR A 266 30.30 8.02 9.92
C TYR A 266 29.69 6.62 10.06
N ARG A 267 29.78 5.82 8.99
CA ARG A 267 29.40 4.40 8.99
C ARG A 267 30.38 3.63 8.09
N LEU A 268 30.80 2.45 8.53
CA LEU A 268 31.61 1.53 7.71
C LEU A 268 30.70 0.80 6.73
N SER A 269 31.18 0.58 5.49
CA SER A 269 30.47 -0.10 4.42
C SER A 269 30.25 -1.60 4.67
N SER A 270 30.80 -2.16 5.75
CA SER A 270 30.68 -3.58 6.09
C SER A 270 30.31 -3.80 7.56
N CYS A 271 29.03 -3.75 7.86
CA CYS A 271 28.40 -4.74 8.72
C CYS A 271 26.89 -4.72 8.47
N SER A 272 26.37 -5.77 7.87
CA SER A 272 24.97 -6.17 8.01
C SER A 272 24.71 -6.47 9.49
N MET A 273 24.56 -5.42 10.30
CA MET A 273 24.10 -5.54 11.68
C MET A 273 22.61 -5.27 11.68
N SER A 274 21.87 -6.38 11.72
CA SER A 274 20.59 -6.54 12.40
C SER A 274 20.38 -5.48 13.48
N THR A 275 19.69 -4.39 13.14
CA THR A 275 19.09 -3.51 14.13
C THR A 275 17.63 -3.91 14.23
N GLY A 276 17.36 -4.79 15.18
CA GLY A 276 16.01 -4.97 15.70
C GLY A 276 15.56 -3.64 16.30
N ASN A 277 14.56 -3.02 15.68
CA ASN A 277 13.65 -2.11 16.35
C ASN A 277 12.28 -2.24 15.70
N ASN A 278 11.30 -2.54 16.55
CA ASN A 278 9.89 -2.74 16.22
C ASN A 278 9.33 -1.57 15.41
N ILE A 279 9.09 -1.83 14.12
CA ILE A 279 8.12 -1.06 13.34
C ILE A 279 6.77 -1.77 13.51
N VAL A 280 5.91 -1.13 14.29
CA VAL A 280 4.49 -1.45 14.34
C VAL A 280 3.84 -0.99 13.04
N ASN A 281 3.23 -1.96 12.35
CA ASN A 281 2.16 -1.90 11.35
C ASN A 281 2.45 -1.36 9.95
N GLY A 282 2.09 -2.19 8.95
CA GLY A 282 1.93 -1.78 7.56
C GLY A 282 1.56 -2.96 6.66
N SER A 283 0.26 -3.13 6.46
CA SER A 283 -0.43 -4.09 5.58
C SER A 283 0.33 -4.46 4.31
N SER A 284 0.42 -5.76 4.05
CA SER A 284 0.82 -6.35 2.78
C SER A 284 -0.12 -5.88 1.67
N VAL A 285 0.37 -4.97 0.82
CA VAL A 285 -0.20 -4.73 -0.51
C VAL A 285 0.63 -5.57 -1.47
N ARG A 286 0.03 -6.64 -1.99
CA ARG A 286 0.62 -7.46 -3.06
C ARG A 286 0.73 -6.63 -4.35
N PRO A 287 1.76 -6.87 -5.18
CA PRO A 287 1.78 -6.34 -6.53
C PRO A 287 0.70 -7.08 -7.35
N THR A 288 -0.24 -6.33 -7.90
CA THR A 288 -1.11 -6.83 -8.98
C THR A 288 -0.27 -6.93 -10.23
N GLU A 289 -0.01 -8.17 -10.65
CA GLU A 289 0.47 -8.50 -11.99
C GLU A 289 -0.56 -8.06 -13.04
N ASP A 290 -0.02 -7.66 -14.19
CA ASP A 290 -0.74 -7.27 -15.39
C ASP A 290 -1.81 -8.28 -15.80
N LEU A 291 -3.03 -7.77 -16.05
CA LEU A 291 -4.02 -8.24 -17.04
C LEU A 291 -5.07 -7.14 -17.25
#